data_AF-A0A2V6HBH4-F1
#
_entry.id   AF-A0A2V6HBH4-F1
#
_cell.length_a   1.000
_cell.length_b   1.000
_cell.length_c   1.000
_cell.angle_alpha   90.00
_cell.angle_beta   90.00
_cell.angle_gamma   90.00
#
_symmetry.space_group_name_H-M   'P 1'
#
loop_
_entity.id
_entity.type
_entity.pdbx_description
1 polymer ?
#
loop_
_entity_poly.entity_id
_entity_poly.type
_entity_poly.pdbx_seq_one_letter_code
_entity_poly.pdbx_strand_id
1 'polypeptide(L)'
;MRSSTAAANLFIFVATILSLSTASGQTAPAGRFPEPLERYEMQPAPLIYRLETSPRMISQYGPFISYQANVDAQGNNIVGDAANEPSIAVDPTDGN
;
A
#
# COMPACT_ATOMS: atom_id res chain seq x y z
N MET A 1 -52.80 7.20 6.17
CA MET A 1 -51.61 7.92 5.64
C MET A 1 -50.30 7.44 6.31
N ARG A 2 -50.06 6.12 6.45
CA ARG A 2 -48.87 5.56 7.15
C ARG A 2 -48.00 4.63 6.29
N SER A 3 -48.44 4.31 5.06
CA SER A 3 -47.74 3.37 4.15
C SER A 3 -46.72 4.04 3.24
N SER A 4 -46.94 5.31 2.87
CA SER A 4 -46.11 6.02 1.87
C SER A 4 -44.68 6.31 2.37
N THR A 5 -44.52 6.64 3.66
CA THR A 5 -43.22 6.95 4.26
C THR A 5 -42.34 5.70 4.42
N ALA A 6 -42.94 4.55 4.73
CA ALA A 6 -42.21 3.28 4.84
C ALA A 6 -41.68 2.81 3.48
N ALA A 7 -42.49 2.95 2.42
CA ALA A 7 -42.08 2.64 1.06
C ALA A 7 -40.95 3.56 0.57
N ALA A 8 -41.02 4.86 0.87
CA ALA A 8 -39.97 5.82 0.52
C ALA A 8 -38.64 5.49 1.23
N ASN A 9 -38.68 5.16 2.53
CA ASN A 9 -37.48 4.81 3.29
C ASN A 9 -36.83 3.51 2.81
N LEU A 10 -37.64 2.49 2.46
CA LEU A 10 -37.15 1.25 1.90
C LEU A 10 -36.48 1.47 0.54
N PHE A 11 -37.09 2.32 -0.30
CA PHE A 11 -36.53 2.67 -1.61
C PHE A 11 -35.18 3.39 -1.46
N ILE A 12 -35.07 4.35 -0.54
CA ILE A 12 -33.82 5.06 -0.25
C ILE A 12 -32.75 4.07 0.22
N PHE A 13 -33.10 3.17 1.15
CA PHE A 13 -32.16 2.17 1.69
C PHE A 13 -31.62 1.21 0.62
N VAL A 14 -32.50 0.72 -0.26
CA VAL A 14 -32.08 -0.14 -1.38
C VAL A 14 -31.18 0.64 -2.34
N ALA A 15 -31.52 1.89 -2.66
CA ALA A 15 -30.72 2.73 -3.52
C ALA A 15 -29.31 3.01 -2.95
N THR A 16 -29.17 3.21 -1.63
CA THR A 16 -27.86 3.39 -0.98
C THR A 16 -27.02 2.12 -0.95
N ILE A 17 -27.62 0.94 -0.77
CA ILE A 17 -26.86 -0.32 -0.82
C ILE A 17 -26.35 -0.59 -2.24
N LEU A 18 -27.17 -0.33 -3.25
CA LEU A 18 -26.76 -0.49 -4.65
C LEU A 18 -25.62 0.46 -5.03
N SER A 19 -25.64 1.72 -4.60
CA SER A 19 -24.57 2.68 -4.90
C SER A 19 -23.26 2.33 -4.19
N LEU A 20 -23.30 1.90 -2.93
CA LEU A 20 -22.10 1.52 -2.17
C LEU A 20 -21.38 0.31 -2.79
N SER A 21 -22.13 -0.62 -3.38
CA SER A 21 -21.60 -1.79 -4.07
C SER A 21 -20.77 -1.43 -5.32
N THR A 22 -21.09 -0.30 -5.98
CA THR A 22 -20.34 0.16 -7.17
C THR A 22 -19.02 0.87 -6.84
N ALA A 23 -18.89 1.42 -5.63
CA ALA A 23 -17.68 2.13 -5.20
C ALA A 23 -16.59 1.19 -4.65
N SER A 24 -16.97 0.05 -4.07
CA SER A 24 -16.06 -0.87 -3.36
C SER A 24 -15.24 -1.82 -4.26
N GLY A 25 -15.45 -1.79 -5.59
CA GLY A 25 -14.90 -2.78 -6.52
C GLY A 25 -14.19 -2.23 -7.74
N GLN A 26 -13.88 -0.93 -7.80
CA GLN A 26 -13.22 -0.36 -8.98
C GLN A 26 -11.76 -0.84 -9.04
N THR A 27 -11.53 -1.88 -9.85
CA THR A 27 -10.20 -2.22 -10.35
C THR A 27 -9.58 -1.00 -11.01
N ALA A 28 -8.29 -0.77 -10.75
CA ALA A 28 -7.53 0.30 -11.41
C ALA A 28 -7.77 0.26 -12.93
N PRO A 29 -7.91 1.43 -13.59
CA PRO A 29 -8.16 1.47 -15.03
C PRO A 29 -7.07 0.71 -15.79
N ALA A 30 -7.49 -0.04 -16.82
CA ALA A 30 -6.58 -0.74 -17.72
C ALA A 30 -5.58 0.27 -18.32
N GLY A 31 -4.29 -0.03 -18.23
CA GLY A 31 -3.22 0.87 -18.67
C GLY A 31 -2.69 1.85 -17.61
N ARG A 32 -3.10 1.75 -16.34
CA ARG A 32 -2.46 2.50 -15.24
C ARG A 32 -0.95 2.25 -15.15
N PHE A 33 -0.52 1.05 -15.50
CA PHE A 33 0.89 0.67 -15.54
C PHE A 33 1.31 0.50 -17.00
N PRO A 34 2.28 1.29 -17.51
CA PRO A 34 2.77 1.16 -18.87
C PRO A 34 3.56 -0.13 -19.09
N GLU A 35 4.13 -0.67 -18.02
CA GLU A 35 4.87 -1.93 -18.04
C GLU A 35 3.93 -3.14 -17.87
N PRO A 36 4.22 -4.27 -18.55
CA PRO A 36 3.49 -5.51 -18.33
C PRO A 36 3.56 -5.95 -16.86
N LEU A 37 2.45 -6.44 -16.32
CA LEU A 37 2.44 -7.09 -15.00
C LEU A 37 3.36 -8.31 -15.00
N GLU A 38 4.03 -8.54 -13.87
CA GLU A 38 4.89 -9.71 -13.65
C GLU A 38 4.11 -11.03 -13.87
N ARG A 39 4.80 -12.03 -14.43
CA ARG A 39 4.24 -13.37 -14.71
C ARG A 39 5.21 -14.44 -14.27
N TYR A 40 4.71 -15.64 -13.97
CA TYR A 40 5.53 -16.77 -13.52
C TYR A 40 6.68 -17.12 -14.47
N GLU A 41 6.42 -17.07 -15.78
CA GLU A 41 7.42 -17.36 -16.82
C GLU A 41 8.34 -16.16 -17.15
N MET A 42 8.09 -15.00 -16.53
CA MET A 42 8.92 -13.83 -16.75
C MET A 42 10.25 -14.03 -16.02
N GLN A 43 11.36 -13.85 -16.73
CA GLN A 43 12.66 -13.86 -16.09
C GLN A 43 12.70 -12.74 -15.04
N PRO A 44 13.36 -12.96 -13.88
CA PRO A 44 13.59 -11.89 -12.93
C PRO A 44 14.16 -10.68 -13.63
N ALA A 45 13.72 -9.49 -13.24
CA ALA A 45 14.30 -8.25 -13.75
C ALA A 45 15.84 -8.37 -13.64
N PRO A 46 16.60 -7.95 -14.67
CA PRO A 46 18.04 -7.97 -14.58
C PRO A 46 18.46 -7.31 -13.27
N LEU A 47 19.28 -8.00 -12.48
CA LEU A 47 19.82 -7.46 -11.24
C LEU A 47 20.78 -6.33 -11.61
N ILE A 48 20.23 -5.13 -11.82
CA ILE A 48 21.01 -3.91 -11.87
C ILE A 48 21.36 -3.64 -10.41
N TYR A 49 22.44 -4.25 -9.93
CA TYR A 49 23.02 -3.89 -8.65
C TYR A 49 23.39 -2.42 -8.73
N ARG A 50 22.61 -1.55 -8.10
CA ARG A 50 23.09 -0.20 -7.83
C ARG A 50 24.11 -0.35 -6.71
N LEU A 51 25.38 -0.47 -7.10
CA LEU A 51 26.53 -0.59 -6.19
C LEU A 51 26.83 0.73 -5.45
N GLU A 52 26.09 1.79 -5.75
CA GLU A 52 26.20 3.04 -5.02
C GLU A 52 25.64 2.85 -3.61
N THR A 53 26.51 3.05 -2.63
CA THR A 53 26.16 2.95 -1.22
C THR A 53 26.33 4.30 -0.55
N SER A 54 25.50 4.60 0.44
CA SER A 54 25.66 5.74 1.34
C SER A 54 25.67 5.29 2.80
N PRO A 55 26.10 6.13 3.76
CA PRO A 55 25.89 5.81 5.17
C PRO A 55 24.43 5.45 5.46
N ARG A 56 24.19 4.42 6.28
CA ARG A 56 22.83 4.01 6.65
C ARG A 56 22.15 5.06 7.53
N MET A 57 20.82 5.13 7.44
CA MET A 57 20.02 5.90 8.38
C MET A 57 19.83 5.10 9.68
N ILE A 58 20.00 5.78 10.82
CA ILE A 58 19.61 5.29 12.15
C ILE A 58 18.65 6.34 12.72
N SER A 59 17.40 5.93 12.99
CA SER A 59 16.39 6.81 13.57
C SER A 59 16.17 6.45 15.03
N GLN A 60 16.20 7.44 15.93
CA GLN A 60 15.98 7.23 17.36
C GLN A 60 14.73 7.99 17.80
N TYR A 61 13.84 7.29 18.51
CA TYR A 61 12.66 7.86 19.14
C TYR A 61 12.57 7.37 20.59
N GLY A 62 12.95 8.24 21.53
CA GLY A 62 13.04 7.88 22.95
C GLY A 62 13.97 6.67 23.16
N PRO A 63 13.51 5.58 23.80
CA PRO A 63 14.30 4.36 23.99
C PRO A 63 14.39 3.47 22.74
N PHE A 64 13.61 3.76 21.70
CA PHE A 64 13.55 2.94 20.49
C PHE A 64 14.55 3.40 19.44
N ILE A 65 15.25 2.45 18.82
CA ILE A 65 16.20 2.69 17.73
C ILE A 65 15.78 1.83 16.53
N SER A 66 15.55 2.50 15.42
CA SER A 66 15.25 1.87 14.13
C SER A 66 16.48 1.86 13.25
N TYR A 67 16.78 0.69 12.71
CA TYR A 67 17.83 0.48 11.72
C TYR A 67 17.22 0.18 10.36
N GLN A 68 17.91 0.62 9.32
CA GLN A 68 17.57 0.27 7.95
C GLN A 68 17.69 -1.25 7.75
N ALA A 69 16.67 -1.86 7.16
CA ALA A 69 16.60 -3.32 6.98
C ALA A 69 17.36 -3.80 5.75
N ASN A 70 17.20 -3.13 4.59
CA ASN A 70 17.93 -3.50 3.38
C ASN A 70 19.22 -2.68 3.26
N VAL A 71 20.33 -3.38 3.46
CA VAL A 71 21.68 -2.81 3.50
C VAL A 71 22.65 -3.71 2.73
N ASP A 72 23.79 -3.17 2.32
CA ASP A 72 24.87 -3.96 1.73
C ASP A 72 25.53 -4.90 2.76
N ALA A 73 26.51 -5.69 2.31
CA ALA A 73 27.26 -6.62 3.16
C ALA A 73 28.05 -5.92 4.29
N GLN A 74 28.26 -4.61 4.20
CA GLN A 74 28.96 -3.76 5.15
C GLN A 74 27.99 -2.97 6.05
N GLY A 75 26.68 -3.11 5.84
CA GLY A 75 25.64 -2.42 6.59
C GLY A 75 25.32 -1.00 6.09
N ASN A 76 25.76 -0.60 4.90
CA ASN A 76 25.46 0.70 4.30
C ASN A 76 24.13 0.69 3.54
N ASN A 77 23.54 1.87 3.36
CA ASN A 77 22.35 2.07 2.55
C ASN A 77 22.66 1.78 1.07
N ILE A 78 21.82 0.97 0.43
CA ILE A 78 21.85 0.75 -1.02
C ILE A 78 21.04 1.88 -1.68
N VAL A 79 21.68 2.71 -2.50
CA VAL A 79 21.01 3.89 -3.07
C VAL A 79 19.97 3.46 -4.11
N GLY A 80 18.79 4.07 -4.08
CA GLY A 80 17.72 3.80 -5.04
C GLY A 80 17.07 2.43 -4.92
N ASP A 81 17.40 1.68 -3.87
CA ASP A 81 16.73 0.45 -3.51
C ASP A 81 15.39 0.76 -2.83
N ALA A 82 14.31 0.36 -3.48
CA ALA A 82 12.95 0.60 -3.01
C ALA A 82 12.62 -0.16 -1.71
N ALA A 83 13.43 -1.13 -1.30
CA ALA A 83 13.24 -1.83 -0.03
C ALA A 83 13.47 -0.93 1.21
N ASN A 84 13.99 0.29 1.04
CA ASN A 84 14.20 1.26 2.11
C ASN A 84 13.07 2.29 2.25
N GLU A 85 11.83 1.89 1.99
CA GLU A 85 10.62 2.65 2.31
C GLU A 85 10.40 2.78 3.84
N PRO A 86 9.72 3.84 4.31
CA PRO A 86 9.43 4.00 5.74
C PRO A 86 8.59 2.81 6.25
N SER A 87 9.07 2.15 7.30
CA SER A 87 8.33 1.07 7.95
C SER A 87 7.04 1.61 8.57
N ILE A 88 5.89 1.04 8.20
CA ILE A 88 4.61 1.33 8.86
C ILE A 88 4.46 0.42 10.08
N ALA A 89 4.43 1.01 11.27
CA ALA A 89 3.98 0.32 12.47
C ALA A 89 2.48 0.54 12.61
N VAL A 90 1.69 -0.52 12.43
CA VAL A 90 0.26 -0.49 12.72
C VAL A 90 0.09 -1.01 14.14
N ASP A 91 -0.43 -0.18 15.02
CA ASP A 91 -0.89 -0.61 16.34
C ASP A 91 -2.34 -1.11 16.18
N PRO A 92 -2.62 -2.42 16.31
CA PRO A 92 -3.97 -2.95 16.17
C PRO A 92 -4.91 -2.49 17.30
N THR A 93 -4.38 -1.86 18.33
CA THR A 93 -5.13 -1.31 19.48
C THR A 93 -5.31 0.21 19.39
N ASP A 94 -4.63 0.89 18.46
CA ASP A 94 -4.86 2.30 18.14
C ASP A 94 -5.88 2.40 17.01
N GLY A 95 -7.08 2.87 17.34
CA GLY A 95 -8.23 2.95 16.43
C GLY A 95 -8.39 4.30 15.73
N ASN A 96 -7.37 5.18 15.78
CA ASN A 96 -7.41 6.50 15.13
C ASN A 96 -7.26 6.44 13.61
#